data_AF-A0A2D7TBQ6-F1
#
_entry.id   AF-A0A2D7TBQ6-F1
#
_cell.length_a   1.000
_cell.length_b   1.000
_cell.length_c   1.000
_cell.angle_alpha   90.00
_cell.angle_beta   90.00
_cell.angle_gamma   90.00
#
_symmetry.space_group_name_H-M   'P 1'
#
loop_
_entity.id
_entity.type
_entity.pdbx_description
1 polymer ?
#
loop_
_entity_poly.entity_id
_entity_poly.type
_entity_poly.pdbx_seq_one_letter_code
_entity_poly.pdbx_strand_id
1 'polypeptide(L)' 'MDEIKSKNYVTEKQCQEMIDDAIRRHNRNASIISFCVGWVVLALFAEGLLRLIGVIPPIFPWLDIHTLL' A
#
# COMPACT_ATOMS: atom_id res chain seq x y z
N MET A 1 -24.98 33.04 27.56
CA MET A 1 -24.78 31.79 26.80
C MET A 1 -24.92 32.19 25.35
N ASP A 2 -23.81 32.56 24.71
CA ASP A 2 -23.85 33.10 23.36
C ASP A 2 -24.18 31.97 22.39
N GLU A 3 -25.33 32.08 21.71
CA GLU A 3 -25.69 31.19 20.62
C GLU A 3 -24.66 31.34 19.50
N ILE A 4 -23.84 30.30 19.29
CA ILE A 4 -23.06 30.15 18.07
C ILE A 4 -24.05 29.79 16.96
N LYS A 5 -24.68 30.82 16.38
CA LYS A 5 -25.56 30.65 15.22
C LYS A 5 -24.69 30.35 14.01
N SER A 6 -24.35 29.07 13.82
CA SER A 6 -23.68 28.58 12.62
C SER A 6 -24.52 28.93 11.41
N LYS A 7 -24.13 30.01 10.73
CA LYS A 7 -24.82 30.55 9.57
C LYS A 7 -24.30 29.76 8.37
N ASN A 8 -25.19 28.98 7.75
CA ASN A 8 -25.04 28.21 6.51
C ASN A 8 -24.63 26.73 6.68
N TYR A 9 -25.62 25.85 6.77
CA TYR A 9 -25.44 24.42 6.51
C TYR A 9 -25.19 24.19 5.02
N VAL A 10 -24.28 23.27 4.68
CA VAL A 10 -24.09 22.82 3.29
C VAL A 10 -25.27 21.98 2.86
N THR A 11 -25.62 22.06 1.58
CA THR A 11 -26.63 21.16 1.01
C THR A 11 -26.13 19.72 1.02
N GLU A 12 -27.04 18.75 1.08
CA GLU A 12 -26.70 17.32 1.00
C GLU A 12 -25.80 17.03 -0.22
N LYS A 13 -26.13 17.64 -1.37
CA LYS A 13 -25.35 17.52 -2.60
C LYS A 13 -23.90 17.99 -2.44
N GLN A 14 -23.68 19.15 -1.82
CA GLN A 14 -22.33 19.67 -1.57
C GLN A 14 -21.56 18.78 -0.59
N CYS A 15 -22.23 18.25 0.43
CA CYS A 15 -21.63 17.30 1.36
C CYS A 15 -21.18 16.02 0.64
N GLN A 16 -22.03 15.47 -0.24
CA GLN A 16 -21.69 14.30 -1.05
C GLN A 16 -20.51 14.56 -1.99
N GLU A 17 -20.48 15.71 -2.67
CA GLU A 17 -19.36 16.09 -3.54
C GLU A 17 -18.03 16.16 -2.76
N MET A 18 -18.04 16.73 -1.55
CA MET A 18 -16.86 16.78 -0.68
C MET A 18 -16.39 15.38 -0.23
N ILE A 19 -17.34 14.49 0.10
CA ILE A 19 -17.04 13.11 0.51
C ILE A 19 -16.46 12.33 -0.67
N ASP A 20 -17.08 12.42 -1.85
CA ASP A 20 -16.61 11.74 -3.06
C ASP A 20 -15.19 12.17 -3.44
N ASP A 21 -14.87 13.46 -3.34
CA ASP A 21 -13.52 13.97 -3.56
C ASP A 21 -12.50 13.40 -2.57
N ALA A 22 -12.87 13.34 -1.29
CA ALA A 22 -12.02 12.76 -0.27
C ALA A 22 -11.77 11.27 -0.51
N ILE A 23 -12.81 10.51 -0.87
CA ILE A 23 -12.72 9.08 -1.18
C ILE A 23 -11.86 8.84 -2.43
N ARG A 24 -12.06 9.63 -3.50
CA ARG A 24 -11.24 9.55 -4.72
C ARG A 24 -9.76 9.71 -4.41
N ARG A 25 -9.41 10.71 -3.59
CA ARG A 25 -8.03 10.95 -3.16
C ARG A 25 -7.49 9.80 -2.31
N HIS A 26 -8.28 9.30 -1.37
CA HIS A 26 -7.89 8.19 -0.51
C HIS A 26 -7.60 6.93 -1.32
N ASN A 27 -8.49 6.55 -2.24
CA ASN A 27 -8.33 5.36 -3.08
C ASN A 27 -7.09 5.44 -3.98
N ARG A 28 -6.79 6.63 -4.52
CA ARG A 28 -5.55 6.85 -5.28
C ARG A 28 -4.31 6.65 -4.41
N ASN A 29 -4.30 7.17 -3.19
CA ASN A 29 -3.17 7.00 -2.28
C ASN A 29 -3.02 5.53 -1.85
N ALA A 30 -4.12 4.86 -1.51
CA ALA A 30 -4.14 3.46 -1.14
C ALA A 30 -3.62 2.56 -2.28
N SER A 31 -3.96 2.88 -3.52
CA SER A 31 -3.49 2.15 -4.71
C SER A 31 -1.97 2.27 -4.92
N ILE A 32 -1.40 3.45 -4.65
CA ILE A 32 0.06 3.63 -4.73
C ILE A 32 0.76 2.82 -3.65
N ILE A 33 0.22 2.84 -2.42
CA ILE A 33 0.78 2.07 -1.31
C ILE A 33 0.71 0.57 -1.59
N SER A 34 -0.45 0.09 -2.06
CA SER A 34 -0.63 -1.34 -2.36
C SER A 34 0.27 -1.81 -3.49
N PHE A 35 0.52 -0.98 -4.51
CA PHE A 35 1.47 -1.28 -5.57
C PHE A 35 2.90 -1.43 -5.02
N CYS A 36 3.36 -0.48 -4.19
CA CYS A 36 4.69 -0.54 -3.60
C CYS A 36 4.87 -1.79 -2.73
N VAL A 37 3.90 -2.12 -1.87
CA VAL A 37 3.97 -3.30 -1.02
C VAL A 37 3.93 -4.58 -1.86
N GLY A 38 3.02 -4.66 -2.83
CA GLY A 38 2.92 -5.80 -3.73
C GLY A 38 4.22 -6.04 -4.51
N TRP A 39 4.83 -4.98 -5.02
CA TRP A 39 6.13 -5.05 -5.71
C TRP A 39 7.25 -5.60 -4.82
N VAL A 40 7.34 -5.13 -3.57
CA VAL A 40 8.36 -5.60 -2.62
C VAL A 40 8.17 -7.08 -2.30
N VAL A 41 6.93 -7.51 -2.03
CA VAL A 41 6.63 -8.93 -1.74
C VAL A 41 6.96 -9.81 -2.94
N LEU A 42 6.58 -9.40 -4.16
CA LEU A 42 6.89 -10.14 -5.38
C LEU A 42 8.39 -10.24 -5.65
N ALA A 43 9.14 -9.15 -5.43
CA ALA A 43 10.59 -9.16 -5.61
C ALA A 43 11.28 -10.11 -4.62
N LEU A 44 10.91 -10.07 -3.34
CA LEU A 44 11.44 -10.98 -2.32
C LEU A 44 11.06 -12.44 -2.60
N PHE A 45 9.84 -12.69 -3.06
CA PHE A 45 9.41 -14.02 -3.46
C PHE A 45 10.21 -14.55 -4.66
N ALA A 46 10.38 -13.72 -5.70
CA ALA A 46 11.15 -14.08 -6.89
C ALA A 46 12.62 -14.34 -6.55
N GLU A 47 13.22 -13.53 -5.67
CA GLU A 47 14.59 -13.74 -5.17
C GLU A 47 14.72 -15.10 -4.48
N GLY A 48 13.80 -15.43 -3.57
CA GLY A 48 13.77 -16.72 -2.89
C GLY A 48 13.56 -17.90 -3.84
N LEU A 49 12.69 -17.76 -4.85
CA LEU A 49 12.45 -18.78 -5.86
C LEU A 49 13.69 -19.02 -6.74
N LEU A 50 14.33 -17.96 -7.25
CA LEU A 50 15.52 -18.05 -8.10
C LEU A 50 16.71 -18.68 -7.34
N ARG A 51 16.80 -18.42 -6.04
CA ARG A 51 17.76 -19.07 -5.14
C ARG A 51 17.47 -20.56 -4.93
N LEU A 52 16.20 -20.91 -4.70
CA LEU A 52 15.78 -22.30 -4.53
C LEU A 52 16.16 -23.17 -5.74
N ILE A 53 15.99 -22.65 -6.96
CA ILE A 53 16.35 -23.37 -8.19
C ILE A 53 17.83 -23.27 -8.56
N GLY A 54 18.65 -22.56 -7.78
CA GLY A 54 20.11 -22.47 -7.95
C GLY A 54 20.58 -21.52 -9.06
N VAL A 55 19.72 -20.60 -9.53
CA VAL A 55 20.10 -19.62 -10.57
C VAL A 55 20.96 -18.49 -10.01
N ILE A 56 20.81 -18.15 -8.73
CA ILE A 56 21.50 -17.03 -8.09
C ILE A 56 22.22 -17.51 -6.82
N PRO A 57 23.51 -17.14 -6.62
CA PRO A 57 24.25 -17.47 -5.40
C PRO A 57 23.73 -16.71 -4.17
N PRO A 58 23.93 -17.25 -2.96
CA PRO A 58 23.39 -16.64 -1.76
C PRO A 58 24.09 -15.31 -1.42
N ILE A 59 23.29 -14.26 -1.22
CA ILE A 59 23.78 -12.92 -0.85
C ILE A 59 24.44 -12.92 0.55
N PHE A 60 23.97 -13.77 1.44
CA PHE A 60 24.53 -13.96 2.78
C PHE A 60 24.83 -15.45 3.03
N PRO A 61 25.94 -15.80 3.73
CA PRO A 61 26.33 -17.19 3.96
C PRO A 61 25.30 -18.05 4.69
N TRP A 62 24.51 -17.46 5.61
CA TRP A 62 23.48 -18.17 6.37
C TRP A 62 22.16 -18.36 5.60
N LEU A 63 22.07 -17.80 4.38
CA LEU A 63 20.90 -17.88 3.52
C LEU A 63 21.13 -18.92 2.39
N ASP A 64 22.17 -19.74 2.52
CA ASP A 64 22.47 -20.85 1.63
C ASP A 64 21.66 -22.09 2.04
N ILE A 65 20.70 -22.43 1.18
CA ILE A 65 19.76 -23.53 1.39
C ILE A 65 20.32 -24.84 0.82
N HIS A 66 21.29 -24.77 -0.08
CA HIS A 66 21.88 -25.94 -0.76
C HIS A 66 23.01 -26.58 0.05
N THR A 67 23.66 -25.83 0.95
CA THR A 67 24.67 -26.40 1.87
C THR A 67 24.11 -27.34 2.93
N LEU A 68 22.79 -27.40 3.11
CA LEU A 68 22.12 -28.21 4.14
C LEU A 68 21.44 -29.49 3.60
N LEU A 69 21.47 -29.72 2.28
CA LEU A 69 20.97 -30.91 1.58
C LEU A 69 22.13 -31.72 0.99
#